data_AF-A0A660MSZ9-F1
#
_entry.id   AF-A0A660MSZ9-F1
#
_cell.length_a   1.000
_cell.length_b   1.000
_cell.length_c   1.000
_cell.angle_alpha   90.00
_cell.angle_beta   90.00
_cell.angle_gamma   90.00
#
_symmetry.space_group_name_H-M   'P 1'
#
loop_
_entity.id
_entity.type
_entity.pdbx_description
1 polymer ?
#
loop_
_entity_poly.entity_id
_entity_poly.type
_entity_poly.pdbx_seq_one_letter_code
_entity_poly.pdbx_strand_id
1 'polypeptide(L)'
;MPKKTNKTNTREKKASNSRKTTDIDRAIKRAKAILGDKVIFCEKCNKPKMPDILRTGNPEREKGFCNCGIDPLYREEYCIEIVRRFKNQKDKILTDRTYYEADERSHFETPDGYDHGGLKSEKINKLLADFPTFEEWSTLNNILESTRQDRVKKFPEFNRSCEMCKQIQYYILLKGGLNGKFNANIVKLLGSQFGLSEVIKVATVTPEVTEEQMERIDKLLARNYQSNGEDD
;
A
#
# COMPACT_ATOMS: atom_id res chain seq x y z
N MET A 1 -5.90 31.27 -44.12
CA MET A 1 -5.47 29.84 -44.23
C MET A 1 -6.67 28.94 -43.92
N PRO A 2 -7.06 28.01 -44.80
CA PRO A 2 -8.17 27.10 -44.51
C PRO A 2 -7.73 26.07 -43.45
N LYS A 3 -8.54 25.89 -42.40
CA LYS A 3 -8.35 24.86 -41.38
C LYS A 3 -8.27 23.49 -42.06
N LYS A 4 -7.10 22.84 -41.99
CA LYS A 4 -6.94 21.42 -42.36
C LYS A 4 -7.90 20.61 -41.47
N THR A 5 -8.99 20.14 -42.04
CA THR A 5 -9.84 19.13 -41.41
C THR A 5 -9.04 17.83 -41.36
N ASN A 6 -8.73 17.37 -40.15
CA ASN A 6 -8.06 16.09 -39.90
C ASN A 6 -8.87 14.96 -40.57
N LYS A 7 -8.44 14.53 -41.77
CA LYS A 7 -8.91 13.31 -42.45
C LYS A 7 -8.36 12.02 -41.81
N THR A 8 -7.66 12.12 -40.69
CA THR A 8 -7.32 10.99 -39.83
C THR A 8 -8.58 10.57 -39.07
N ASN A 9 -9.35 9.61 -39.61
CA ASN A 9 -9.85 8.48 -38.82
C ASN A 9 -10.91 7.58 -39.48
N THR A 10 -11.31 7.74 -40.75
CA THR A 10 -12.35 6.83 -41.30
C THR A 10 -11.87 5.39 -41.46
N ARG A 11 -10.62 5.17 -41.88
CA ARG A 11 -10.03 3.82 -42.04
C ARG A 11 -9.69 3.16 -40.71
N GLU A 12 -9.08 3.91 -39.79
CA GLU A 12 -8.75 3.43 -38.43
C GLU A 12 -10.02 3.16 -37.60
N LYS A 13 -11.05 4.01 -37.68
CA LYS A 13 -12.36 3.72 -37.07
C LYS A 13 -13.02 2.48 -37.69
N LYS A 14 -12.97 2.29 -39.01
CA LYS A 14 -13.49 1.09 -39.68
C LYS A 14 -12.76 -0.17 -39.21
N ALA A 15 -11.43 -0.15 -39.13
CA ALA A 15 -10.62 -1.26 -38.63
C ALA A 15 -10.88 -1.55 -37.14
N SER A 16 -11.00 -0.51 -36.32
CA SER A 16 -11.34 -0.63 -34.89
C SER A 16 -12.73 -1.22 -34.68
N ASN A 17 -13.73 -0.77 -35.45
CA ASN A 17 -15.09 -1.31 -35.39
C ASN A 17 -15.15 -2.77 -35.85
N SER A 18 -14.44 -3.12 -36.92
CA SER A 18 -14.30 -4.51 -37.39
C SER A 18 -13.66 -5.42 -36.35
N ARG A 19 -12.62 -4.96 -35.64
CA ARG A 19 -12.04 -5.73 -34.53
C ARG A 19 -13.05 -5.94 -33.39
N LYS A 20 -13.77 -4.88 -33.00
CA LYS A 20 -14.80 -4.96 -31.95
C LYS A 20 -15.91 -5.95 -32.30
N THR A 21 -16.37 -6.02 -33.55
CA THR A 21 -17.37 -7.01 -33.96
C THR A 21 -16.80 -8.42 -33.92
N THR A 22 -15.56 -8.64 -34.39
CA THR A 22 -14.92 -9.97 -34.33
C THR A 22 -14.67 -10.48 -32.90
N ASP A 23 -14.44 -9.56 -31.96
CA ASP A 23 -14.25 -9.91 -30.55
C ASP A 23 -15.58 -10.29 -29.89
N ILE A 24 -16.68 -9.60 -30.22
CA ILE A 24 -18.03 -9.94 -29.75
C ILE A 24 -18.47 -11.30 -30.29
N ASP A 25 -18.26 -11.57 -31.58
CA ASP A 25 -18.63 -12.87 -32.18
C ASP A 25 -17.87 -14.04 -31.54
N ARG A 26 -16.58 -13.84 -31.23
CA ARG A 26 -15.78 -14.83 -30.49
C ARG A 26 -16.31 -15.05 -29.07
N ALA A 27 -16.65 -13.97 -28.37
CA ALA A 27 -17.24 -14.06 -27.03
C ALA A 27 -18.58 -14.79 -27.03
N ILE A 28 -19.44 -14.55 -28.04
CA ILE A 28 -20.72 -15.26 -28.21
C ILE A 28 -20.47 -16.75 -28.45
N LYS A 29 -19.56 -17.13 -29.34
CA LYS A 29 -19.22 -18.54 -29.59
C LYS A 29 -18.74 -19.25 -28.33
N ARG A 30 -17.87 -18.61 -27.54
CA ARG A 30 -17.40 -19.16 -26.26
C ARG A 30 -18.50 -19.27 -25.22
N ALA A 31 -19.36 -18.24 -25.09
CA ALA A 31 -20.49 -18.28 -24.19
C ALA A 31 -21.44 -19.44 -24.54
N LYS A 32 -21.74 -19.62 -25.83
CA LYS A 32 -22.57 -20.73 -26.34
C LYS A 32 -21.92 -22.10 -26.10
N ALA A 33 -20.60 -22.21 -26.22
CA ALA A 33 -19.91 -23.47 -25.94
C ALA A 33 -20.02 -23.93 -24.48
N ILE A 34 -20.25 -23.00 -23.54
CA ILE A 34 -20.30 -23.29 -22.09
C ILE A 34 -21.75 -23.35 -21.59
N LEU A 35 -22.59 -22.40 -22.01
CA LEU A 35 -23.95 -22.23 -21.51
C LEU A 35 -25.03 -22.70 -22.52
N GLY A 36 -24.65 -23.11 -23.73
CA GLY A 36 -25.59 -23.46 -24.79
C GLY A 36 -26.48 -22.27 -25.17
N ASP A 37 -27.79 -22.49 -25.23
CA ASP A 37 -28.78 -21.44 -25.54
C ASP A 37 -29.06 -20.49 -24.37
N LYS A 38 -28.49 -20.74 -23.18
CA LYS A 38 -28.69 -19.91 -21.98
C LYS A 38 -27.77 -18.70 -21.93
N VAL A 39 -27.23 -18.23 -23.05
CA VAL A 39 -26.37 -17.04 -23.10
C VAL A 39 -27.19 -15.81 -22.76
N ILE A 40 -26.91 -15.21 -21.61
CA ILE A 40 -27.57 -13.98 -21.18
C ILE A 40 -26.85 -12.80 -21.82
N PHE A 41 -27.58 -11.99 -22.58
CA PHE A 41 -27.06 -10.73 -23.14
C PHE A 41 -27.34 -9.57 -22.18
N CYS A 42 -26.47 -8.58 -22.19
CA CYS A 42 -26.70 -7.36 -21.44
C CYS A 42 -27.60 -6.39 -22.22
N GLU A 43 -28.70 -5.99 -21.60
CA GLU A 43 -29.68 -5.05 -22.16
C GLU A 43 -29.10 -3.66 -22.48
N LYS A 44 -28.02 -3.24 -21.79
CA LYS A 44 -27.40 -1.91 -22.00
C LYS A 44 -26.42 -1.87 -23.18
N CYS A 45 -25.69 -2.95 -23.43
CA CYS A 45 -24.61 -2.94 -24.43
C CYS A 45 -24.71 -4.04 -25.49
N ASN A 46 -25.76 -4.87 -25.45
CA ASN A 46 -26.01 -5.99 -26.35
C ASN A 46 -24.85 -6.98 -26.49
N LYS A 47 -23.95 -7.03 -25.49
CA LYS A 47 -22.85 -8.01 -25.42
C LYS A 47 -23.24 -9.19 -24.53
N PRO A 48 -22.70 -10.40 -24.79
CA PRO A 48 -22.92 -11.54 -23.91
C PRO A 48 -22.33 -11.27 -22.52
N LYS A 49 -23.04 -11.64 -21.45
CA LYS A 49 -22.47 -11.66 -20.09
C LYS A 49 -21.48 -12.83 -19.99
N MET A 50 -20.36 -12.60 -19.33
CA MET A 50 -19.37 -13.67 -19.11
C MET A 50 -19.96 -14.70 -18.13
N PRO A 51 -19.94 -16.01 -18.47
CA PRO A 51 -20.34 -17.08 -17.57
C PRO A 51 -19.54 -17.07 -16.27
N ASP A 52 -20.16 -17.42 -15.13
CA ASP A 52 -19.46 -17.40 -13.83
C ASP A 52 -18.29 -18.39 -13.76
N ILE A 53 -18.34 -19.51 -14.49
CA ILE A 53 -17.25 -20.48 -14.62
C ILE A 53 -15.99 -19.85 -15.25
N LEU A 54 -16.17 -18.89 -16.17
CA LEU A 54 -15.06 -18.14 -16.76
C LEU A 54 -14.65 -16.94 -15.89
N ARG A 55 -15.45 -16.58 -14.88
CA ARG A 55 -15.27 -15.41 -14.02
C ARG A 55 -14.36 -15.71 -12.83
N THR A 56 -14.39 -16.93 -12.33
CA THR A 56 -13.50 -17.38 -11.26
C THR A 56 -12.04 -17.41 -11.75
N GLY A 57 -11.21 -16.55 -11.17
CA GLY A 57 -9.75 -16.55 -11.39
C GLY A 57 -9.23 -15.56 -12.43
N ASN A 58 -10.09 -14.82 -13.14
CA ASN A 58 -9.65 -13.78 -14.07
C ASN A 58 -10.33 -12.43 -13.78
N PRO A 59 -9.63 -11.46 -13.14
CA PRO A 59 -10.18 -10.13 -12.86
C PRO A 59 -10.39 -9.31 -14.14
N GLU A 60 -9.67 -9.64 -15.21
CA GLU A 60 -9.85 -9.05 -16.54
C GLU A 60 -10.84 -9.89 -17.36
N ARG A 61 -12.00 -9.34 -17.72
CA ARG A 61 -12.90 -10.01 -18.66
C ARG A 61 -12.27 -10.07 -20.04
N GLU A 62 -12.37 -11.23 -20.67
CA GLU A 62 -11.94 -11.40 -22.05
C GLU A 62 -12.62 -10.38 -22.99
N LYS A 63 -11.87 -9.90 -23.99
CA LYS A 63 -12.38 -8.96 -24.99
C LYS A 63 -13.62 -9.52 -25.68
N GLY A 64 -14.68 -8.71 -25.76
CA GLY A 64 -15.95 -9.07 -26.42
C GLY A 64 -17.13 -9.30 -25.47
N PHE A 65 -16.89 -9.61 -24.19
CA PHE A 65 -17.95 -9.74 -23.18
C PHE A 65 -18.47 -8.39 -22.66
N CYS A 66 -19.65 -8.43 -22.04
CA CYS A 66 -20.28 -7.28 -21.39
C CYS A 66 -19.51 -6.85 -20.13
N ASN A 67 -19.31 -5.53 -20.01
CA ASN A 67 -18.76 -4.85 -18.82
C ASN A 67 -19.78 -3.98 -18.06
N CYS A 68 -21.02 -3.87 -18.54
CA CYS A 68 -22.04 -3.08 -17.85
C CYS A 68 -22.42 -3.71 -16.50
N GLY A 69 -22.47 -2.89 -15.45
CA GLY A 69 -22.79 -3.34 -14.09
C GLY A 69 -21.62 -3.99 -13.34
N ILE A 70 -20.41 -3.92 -13.90
CA ILE A 70 -19.18 -4.26 -13.20
C ILE A 70 -18.65 -2.95 -12.63
N ASP A 71 -18.58 -2.84 -11.30
CA ASP A 71 -17.70 -1.83 -10.70
C ASP A 71 -16.28 -2.17 -11.14
N PRO A 72 -15.56 -1.27 -11.83
CA PRO A 72 -14.15 -1.52 -12.07
C PRO A 72 -13.48 -1.71 -10.71
N LEU A 73 -12.76 -2.82 -10.58
CA LEU A 73 -12.19 -3.28 -9.32
C LEU A 73 -11.35 -2.15 -8.69
N TYR A 74 -10.59 -1.44 -9.53
CA TYR A 74 -9.82 -0.23 -9.28
C TYR A 74 -9.26 0.24 -10.63
N ARG A 75 -8.65 1.42 -10.70
CA ARG A 75 -7.87 1.87 -11.86
C ARG A 75 -6.42 1.42 -11.69
N GLU A 76 -6.01 0.46 -12.51
CA GLU A 76 -4.68 -0.16 -12.46
C GLU A 76 -3.53 0.84 -12.70
N GLU A 77 -3.77 1.87 -13.52
CA GLU A 77 -2.80 2.92 -13.84
C GLU A 77 -2.18 3.54 -12.57
N TYR A 78 -2.99 3.81 -11.55
CA TYR A 78 -2.52 4.37 -10.28
C TYR A 78 -1.63 3.39 -9.51
N CYS A 79 -1.97 2.11 -9.52
CA CYS A 79 -1.21 1.08 -8.83
C CYS A 79 0.15 0.85 -9.51
N ILE A 80 0.19 0.86 -10.85
CA ILE A 80 1.42 0.68 -11.64
C ILE A 80 2.42 1.81 -11.36
N GLU A 81 1.96 3.07 -11.32
CA GLU A 81 2.84 4.21 -11.05
C GLU A 81 3.49 4.12 -9.67
N ILE A 82 2.70 3.73 -8.67
CA ILE A 82 3.18 3.51 -7.32
C ILE A 82 4.24 2.40 -7.32
N VAL A 83 3.94 1.22 -7.90
CA VAL A 83 4.90 0.11 -8.01
C VAL A 83 6.18 0.53 -8.75
N ARG A 84 6.08 1.32 -9.82
CA ARG A 84 7.23 1.86 -10.55
C ARG A 84 8.08 2.77 -9.67
N ARG A 85 7.46 3.66 -8.90
CA ARG A 85 8.15 4.50 -7.92
C ARG A 85 8.94 3.64 -6.94
N PHE A 86 8.29 2.65 -6.32
CA PHE A 86 8.93 1.71 -5.40
C PHE A 86 10.14 1.00 -6.02
N LYS A 87 10.04 0.55 -7.27
CA LYS A 87 11.15 -0.12 -7.97
C LYS A 87 12.32 0.81 -8.27
N ASN A 88 12.05 2.07 -8.56
CA ASN A 88 13.05 3.04 -9.01
C ASN A 88 13.64 3.88 -7.87
N GLN A 89 13.14 3.72 -6.64
CA GLN A 89 13.61 4.49 -5.50
C GLN A 89 15.01 4.03 -5.09
N LYS A 90 15.91 5.00 -5.04
CA LYS A 90 17.27 4.80 -4.53
C LYS A 90 17.26 5.03 -3.02
N ASP A 91 18.08 4.27 -2.31
CA ASP A 91 18.28 4.49 -0.88
C ASP A 91 18.83 5.90 -0.65
N LYS A 92 18.30 6.60 0.35
CA LYS A 92 18.79 7.91 0.75
C LYS A 92 20.09 7.70 1.51
N ILE A 93 21.12 8.48 1.15
CA ILE A 93 22.39 8.47 1.88
C ILE A 93 22.31 9.58 2.91
N LEU A 94 22.32 9.22 4.19
CA LEU A 94 22.49 10.19 5.26
C LEU A 94 23.98 10.50 5.38
N THR A 95 24.33 11.75 5.10
CA THR A 95 25.69 12.26 5.17
C THR A 95 25.79 13.32 6.25
N ASP A 96 26.70 13.14 7.20
CA ASP A 96 27.09 14.21 8.10
C ASP A 96 28.10 15.09 7.38
N ARG A 97 27.72 16.35 7.18
CA ARG A 97 28.58 17.36 6.57
C ARG A 97 29.02 18.34 7.65
N THR A 98 30.31 18.60 7.69
CA THR A 98 30.87 19.71 8.46
C THR A 98 31.41 20.73 7.49
N TYR A 99 31.27 22.00 7.83
CA TYR A 99 31.64 23.13 6.99
C TYR A 99 32.71 23.96 7.68
N TYR A 100 33.49 24.69 6.89
CA TYR A 100 34.34 25.76 7.41
C TYR A 100 33.48 26.97 7.81
N GLU A 101 33.97 27.76 8.77
CA GLU A 101 33.39 29.06 9.07
C GLU A 101 33.49 29.96 7.84
N ALA A 102 32.46 30.78 7.59
CA ALA A 102 32.46 31.71 6.48
C ALA A 102 33.54 32.79 6.70
N ASP A 103 34.29 33.11 5.65
CA ASP A 103 35.24 34.22 5.62
C ASP A 103 34.92 35.14 4.43
N GLU A 104 35.50 36.35 4.41
CA GLU A 104 35.20 37.38 3.40
C GLU A 104 35.45 36.94 1.94
N ARG A 105 36.11 35.80 1.72
CA ARG A 105 36.50 35.29 0.40
C ARG A 105 35.76 34.02 -0.01
N SER A 106 35.16 33.31 0.94
CA SER A 106 34.49 32.03 0.74
C SER A 106 33.14 32.07 1.43
N HIS A 107 32.11 32.37 0.64
CA HIS A 107 30.71 32.33 1.05
C HIS A 107 29.97 31.31 0.17
N PHE A 108 29.32 30.36 0.81
CA PHE A 108 28.48 29.35 0.16
C PHE A 108 27.29 29.04 1.06
N GLU A 109 26.10 29.16 0.49
CA GLU A 109 24.85 28.82 1.16
C GLU A 109 24.62 27.31 1.12
N THR A 110 24.54 26.70 2.29
CA THR A 110 24.28 25.26 2.44
C THR A 110 22.85 24.88 2.04
N PRO A 111 22.56 23.59 1.78
CA PRO A 111 21.19 23.13 1.50
C PRO A 111 20.16 23.48 2.59
N ASP A 112 20.63 23.70 3.84
CA ASP A 112 19.81 24.07 4.99
C ASP A 112 19.64 25.61 5.14
N GLY A 113 20.21 26.41 4.24
CA GLY A 113 20.04 27.86 4.16
C GLY A 113 21.01 28.69 5.03
N TYR A 114 22.11 28.11 5.50
CA TYR A 114 23.12 28.80 6.30
C TYR A 114 24.38 29.11 5.48
N ASP A 115 25.02 30.25 5.75
CA ASP A 115 26.24 30.70 5.05
C ASP A 115 27.51 30.12 5.68
N HIS A 116 28.40 29.57 4.84
CA HIS A 116 29.58 28.82 5.26
C HIS A 116 30.78 28.99 4.30
N GLY A 117 31.99 28.71 4.79
CA GLY A 117 33.25 28.80 4.04
C GLY A 117 33.54 27.66 3.06
N GLY A 118 32.62 26.70 2.94
CA GLY A 118 32.78 25.50 2.11
C GLY A 118 32.80 24.18 2.90
N LEU A 119 32.73 23.06 2.19
CA LEU A 119 32.63 21.72 2.80
C LEU A 119 33.99 21.29 3.38
N LYS A 120 34.03 21.03 4.69
CA LYS A 120 35.23 20.57 5.44
C LYS A 120 35.36 19.06 5.42
N SER A 121 34.28 18.34 5.70
CA SER A 121 34.25 16.88 5.56
C SER A 121 32.83 16.37 5.37
N GLU A 122 32.71 15.25 4.67
CA GLU A 122 31.46 14.53 4.47
C GLU A 122 31.66 13.08 4.90
N LYS A 123 30.89 12.65 5.90
CA LYS A 123 30.92 11.27 6.39
C LYS A 123 29.58 10.61 6.08
N ILE A 124 29.63 9.52 5.32
CA ILE A 124 28.44 8.69 5.09
C ILE A 124 28.14 7.95 6.39
N ASN A 125 27.05 8.32 7.03
CA ASN A 125 26.65 7.74 8.31
C ASN A 125 25.74 6.53 8.12
N LYS A 126 24.82 6.58 7.16
CA LYS A 126 23.85 5.51 6.95
C LYS A 126 23.19 5.57 5.58
N LEU A 127 22.99 4.41 4.97
CA LEU A 127 21.96 4.25 3.94
C LEU A 127 20.61 4.11 4.65
N LEU A 128 19.78 5.16 4.53
CA LEU A 128 18.39 5.11 4.92
C LEU A 128 17.59 4.58 3.74
N ALA A 129 17.05 3.38 3.91
CA ALA A 129 16.02 2.90 3.00
C ALA A 129 14.85 3.87 3.07
N ASP A 130 14.58 4.54 1.96
CA ASP A 130 13.51 5.51 1.86
C ASP A 130 12.17 4.76 1.84
N PHE A 131 11.21 5.20 2.66
CA PHE A 131 9.91 4.57 2.80
C PHE A 131 8.89 5.30 1.93
N PRO A 132 8.65 4.85 0.69
CA PRO A 132 7.61 5.42 -0.16
C PRO A 132 6.23 5.20 0.46
N THR A 133 5.49 6.30 0.56
CA THR A 133 4.11 6.29 1.04
C THR A 133 3.15 6.71 -0.06
N PHE A 134 1.91 6.22 0.02
CA PHE A 134 0.84 6.65 -0.86
C PHE A 134 0.57 8.16 -0.77
N GLU A 135 0.76 8.73 0.42
CA GLU A 135 0.65 10.16 0.70
C GLU A 135 1.72 10.95 -0.04
N GLU A 136 2.97 10.50 -0.01
CA GLU A 136 4.08 11.14 -0.74
C GLU A 136 3.86 11.07 -2.26
N TRP A 137 3.37 9.94 -2.78
CA TRP A 137 2.96 9.83 -4.19
C TRP A 137 1.85 10.83 -4.52
N SER A 138 0.86 11.02 -3.64
CA SER A 138 -0.22 11.98 -3.84
C SER A 138 0.32 13.40 -3.92
N THR A 139 1.19 13.78 -2.98
CA THR A 139 1.83 15.11 -2.95
C THR A 139 2.61 15.39 -4.23
N LEU A 140 3.38 14.42 -4.73
CA LEU A 140 4.18 14.61 -5.94
C LEU A 140 3.37 14.69 -7.23
N ASN A 141 2.15 14.13 -7.23
CA ASN A 141 1.18 14.33 -8.31
C ASN A 141 0.31 15.57 -8.11
N ASN A 142 0.67 16.45 -7.16
CA ASN A 142 -0.09 17.64 -6.79
C ASN A 142 -1.54 17.32 -6.41
N ILE A 143 -1.78 16.16 -5.81
CA ILE A 143 -3.08 15.74 -5.29
C ILE A 143 -3.11 16.08 -3.80
N LEU A 144 -3.77 17.19 -3.48
CA LEU A 144 -4.04 17.57 -2.09
C LEU A 144 -4.90 16.51 -1.39
N GLU A 145 -4.69 16.33 -0.08
CA GLU A 145 -5.47 15.42 0.76
C GLU A 145 -6.98 15.71 0.66
N SER A 146 -7.37 17.00 0.72
CA SER A 146 -8.76 17.43 0.56
C SER A 146 -9.36 16.99 -0.78
N THR A 147 -8.60 17.16 -1.86
CA THR A 147 -9.02 16.73 -3.21
C THR A 147 -9.14 15.22 -3.29
N ARG A 148 -8.27 14.48 -2.60
CA ARG A 148 -8.33 13.02 -2.51
C ARG A 148 -9.60 12.58 -1.80
N GLN A 149 -9.90 13.15 -0.65
CA GLN A 149 -11.11 12.84 0.13
C GLN A 149 -12.39 13.15 -0.65
N ASP A 150 -12.41 14.27 -1.38
CA ASP A 150 -13.52 14.62 -2.25
C ASP A 150 -13.69 13.63 -3.40
N ARG A 151 -12.59 13.20 -4.02
CA ARG A 151 -12.63 12.20 -5.10
C ARG A 151 -13.02 10.82 -4.60
N VAL A 152 -12.59 10.42 -3.40
CA VAL A 152 -13.00 9.16 -2.76
C VAL A 152 -14.51 9.10 -2.58
N LYS A 153 -15.14 10.21 -2.15
CA LYS A 153 -16.60 10.32 -1.99
C LYS A 153 -17.34 10.33 -3.32
N LYS A 154 -16.78 10.99 -4.34
CA LYS A 154 -17.44 11.19 -5.65
C LYS A 154 -17.23 10.02 -6.61
N PHE A 155 -16.13 9.27 -6.48
CA PHE A 155 -15.72 8.24 -7.44
C PHE A 155 -15.33 6.94 -6.70
N PRO A 156 -16.24 5.95 -6.61
CA PRO A 156 -15.98 4.67 -5.94
C PRO A 156 -14.76 3.91 -6.50
N GLU A 157 -14.51 4.01 -7.80
CA GLU A 157 -13.34 3.40 -8.45
C GLU A 157 -12.01 3.99 -7.94
N PHE A 158 -12.00 5.30 -7.70
CA PHE A 158 -10.84 6.01 -7.15
C PHE A 158 -10.59 5.59 -5.70
N ASN A 159 -11.65 5.46 -4.90
CA ASN A 159 -11.56 4.95 -3.55
C ASN A 159 -10.93 3.55 -3.50
N ARG A 160 -11.44 2.62 -4.31
CA ARG A 160 -10.87 1.26 -4.40
C ARG A 160 -9.42 1.26 -4.86
N SER A 161 -9.06 2.17 -5.77
CA SER A 161 -7.66 2.35 -6.18
C SER A 161 -6.79 2.78 -5.01
N CYS A 162 -7.24 3.75 -4.20
CA CYS A 162 -6.51 4.19 -3.01
C CYS A 162 -6.28 3.03 -2.02
N GLU A 163 -7.31 2.21 -1.78
CA GLU A 163 -7.21 1.05 -0.89
C GLU A 163 -6.25 -0.03 -1.45
N MET A 164 -6.29 -0.30 -2.76
CA MET A 164 -5.34 -1.19 -3.41
C MET A 164 -3.90 -0.67 -3.29
N CYS A 165 -3.69 0.63 -3.49
CA CYS A 165 -2.38 1.27 -3.35
C CYS A 165 -1.81 1.14 -1.93
N LYS A 166 -2.65 1.32 -0.91
CA LYS A 166 -2.31 1.09 0.50
C LYS A 166 -1.93 -0.37 0.77
N GLN A 167 -2.66 -1.34 0.21
CA GLN A 167 -2.32 -2.77 0.34
C GLN A 167 -0.98 -3.11 -0.33
N ILE A 168 -0.71 -2.54 -1.52
CA ILE A 168 0.58 -2.70 -2.21
C ILE A 168 1.72 -2.14 -1.36
N GLN A 169 1.55 -0.95 -0.79
CA GLN A 169 2.54 -0.34 0.11
C GLN A 169 2.81 -1.24 1.31
N TYR A 170 1.77 -1.78 1.96
CA TYR A 170 1.91 -2.71 3.08
C TYR A 170 2.70 -3.97 2.70
N TYR A 171 2.37 -4.58 1.55
CA TYR A 171 3.06 -5.77 1.07
C TYR A 171 4.55 -5.53 0.81
N ILE A 172 4.89 -4.38 0.22
CA ILE A 172 6.28 -3.99 -0.03
C ILE A 172 7.01 -3.75 1.30
N LEU A 173 6.36 -3.09 2.25
CA LEU A 173 6.90 -2.83 3.58
C LEU A 173 7.22 -4.14 4.32
N LEU A 174 6.29 -5.10 4.30
CA LEU A 174 6.50 -6.44 4.87
C LEU A 174 7.67 -7.18 4.20
N LYS A 175 7.67 -7.25 2.86
CA LYS A 175 8.75 -7.93 2.13
C LYS A 175 10.11 -7.29 2.37
N GLY A 176 10.15 -5.96 2.42
CA GLY A 176 11.36 -5.21 2.70
C GLY A 176 11.82 -5.33 4.16
N GLY A 177 10.92 -5.49 5.11
CA GLY A 177 11.28 -5.83 6.49
C GLY A 177 11.85 -7.23 6.61
N LEU A 178 11.23 -8.22 5.97
CA LEU A 178 11.64 -9.62 6.01
C LEU A 178 12.99 -9.88 5.34
N ASN A 179 13.35 -9.13 4.31
CA ASN A 179 14.64 -9.27 3.62
C ASN A 179 15.75 -8.34 4.16
N GLY A 180 15.47 -7.60 5.24
CA GLY A 180 16.41 -6.68 5.87
C GLY A 180 16.65 -5.36 5.10
N LYS A 181 15.93 -5.11 3.99
CA LYS A 181 16.00 -3.82 3.26
C LYS A 181 15.48 -2.67 4.13
N PHE A 182 14.43 -2.91 4.91
CA PHE A 182 13.85 -1.95 5.82
C PHE A 182 14.11 -2.33 7.28
N ASN A 183 14.26 -1.33 8.15
CA ASN A 183 14.37 -1.56 9.58
C ASN A 183 13.08 -2.22 10.11
N ALA A 184 13.21 -3.39 10.72
CA ALA A 184 12.08 -4.20 11.20
C ALA A 184 11.20 -3.47 12.23
N ASN A 185 11.77 -2.61 13.09
CA ASN A 185 10.99 -1.83 14.06
C ASN A 185 10.15 -0.75 13.38
N ILE A 186 10.69 -0.11 12.33
CA ILE A 186 9.93 0.85 11.53
C ILE A 186 8.81 0.14 10.75
N VAL A 187 9.11 -1.02 10.17
CA VAL A 187 8.12 -1.88 9.50
C VAL A 187 7.00 -2.29 10.47
N LYS A 188 7.35 -2.65 11.71
CA LYS A 188 6.36 -2.99 12.75
C LYS A 188 5.51 -1.78 13.14
N LEU A 189 6.11 -0.61 13.33
CA LEU A 189 5.41 0.63 13.65
C LEU A 189 4.42 1.01 12.54
N LEU A 190 4.86 1.06 11.29
CA LEU A 190 4.01 1.43 10.16
C LEU A 190 3.01 0.32 9.82
N GLY A 191 3.41 -0.95 9.94
CA GLY A 191 2.57 -2.12 9.76
C GLY A 191 1.40 -2.17 10.73
N SER A 192 1.50 -1.57 11.91
CA SER A 192 0.40 -1.51 12.88
C SER A 192 -0.85 -0.83 12.32
N GLN A 193 -0.69 0.17 11.43
CA GLN A 193 -1.78 0.85 10.73
C GLN A 193 -2.53 -0.09 9.77
N PHE A 194 -1.91 -1.20 9.40
CA PHE A 194 -2.45 -2.25 8.52
C PHE A 194 -2.83 -3.52 9.31
N GLY A 195 -2.82 -3.48 10.64
CA GLY A 195 -3.19 -4.59 11.52
C GLY A 195 -2.06 -5.55 11.88
N LEU A 196 -0.80 -5.20 11.61
CA LEU A 196 0.34 -5.96 12.11
C LEU A 196 0.47 -5.75 13.63
N SER A 197 0.27 -6.81 14.42
CA SER A 197 0.36 -6.76 15.88
C SER A 197 1.22 -7.89 16.43
N GLU A 198 1.84 -7.64 17.58
CA GLU A 198 2.50 -8.70 18.34
C GLU A 198 1.46 -9.49 19.14
N VAL A 199 1.49 -10.81 18.96
CA VAL A 199 0.69 -11.72 19.76
C VAL A 199 1.53 -12.19 20.93
N ILE A 200 1.23 -11.67 22.11
CA ILE A 200 1.88 -12.08 23.36
C ILE A 200 0.98 -13.09 24.05
N LYS A 201 1.46 -14.32 24.22
CA LYS A 201 0.81 -15.34 25.05
C LYS A 201 1.52 -15.39 26.39
N VAL A 202 0.89 -14.88 27.43
CA VAL A 202 1.41 -14.98 28.80
C VAL A 202 0.73 -16.18 29.47
N ALA A 203 1.52 -17.14 29.93
CA ALA A 203 1.03 -18.17 30.83
C ALA A 203 1.03 -17.60 32.25
N THR A 204 -0.16 -17.37 32.80
CA THR A 204 -0.32 -17.10 34.23
C THR A 204 -0.07 -18.40 34.99
N VAL A 205 1.12 -18.53 35.57
CA VAL A 205 1.42 -19.59 36.53
C VAL A 205 0.97 -19.08 37.89
N THR A 206 -0.31 -19.28 38.22
CA THR A 206 -0.75 -19.21 39.61
C THR A 206 -0.26 -20.47 40.30
N PRO A 207 0.56 -20.37 41.37
CA PRO A 207 0.88 -21.55 42.15
C PRO A 207 -0.44 -22.10 42.73
N GLU A 208 -0.73 -23.37 42.46
CA GLU A 208 -1.80 -24.09 43.15
C GLU A 208 -1.36 -24.34 44.59
N VAL A 209 -1.53 -23.33 45.44
CA VAL A 209 -1.28 -23.46 46.88
C VAL A 209 -2.56 -24.01 47.49
N THR A 210 -2.49 -25.23 47.99
CA THR A 210 -3.60 -25.84 48.76
C THR A 210 -3.82 -25.07 50.07
N GLU A 211 -5.03 -25.13 50.63
CA GLU A 211 -5.33 -24.50 51.93
C GLU A 211 -4.36 -24.95 53.04
N GLU A 212 -3.94 -26.22 53.03
CA GLU A 212 -2.94 -26.75 53.97
C GLU A 212 -1.55 -26.11 53.79
N GLN A 213 -1.16 -25.81 52.54
CA GLN A 213 0.10 -25.12 52.26
C GLN A 213 0.02 -23.64 52.65
N MET A 214 -1.13 -22.99 52.45
CA MET A 214 -1.39 -21.64 52.94
C MET A 214 -1.29 -21.58 54.47
N GLU A 215 -1.90 -22.53 55.19
CA GLU A 215 -1.85 -22.57 56.65
C GLU A 215 -0.41 -22.81 57.17
N ARG A 216 0.40 -23.60 56.47
CA ARG A 216 1.84 -23.76 56.77
C ARG A 216 2.64 -22.50 56.51
N ILE A 217 2.32 -21.78 55.44
CA ILE A 217 2.93 -20.48 55.13
C ILE A 217 2.56 -19.46 56.21
N ASP A 218 1.29 -19.40 56.61
CA ASP A 218 0.82 -18.51 57.68
C ASP A 218 1.50 -18.82 59.02
N LYS A 219 1.66 -20.11 59.38
CA LYS A 219 2.43 -20.53 60.57
C LYS A 219 3.91 -20.16 60.46
N LEU A 220 4.51 -20.26 59.28
CA LEU A 220 5.90 -19.84 59.03
C LEU A 220 6.07 -18.32 59.13
N LEU A 221 5.11 -17.56 58.59
CA LEU A 221 5.12 -16.10 58.66
C LEU A 221 4.88 -15.63 60.09
N ALA A 222 3.90 -16.19 60.79
CA ALA A 222 3.65 -15.87 62.21
C ALA A 222 4.89 -16.15 63.07
N ARG A 223 5.56 -17.29 62.88
CA ARG A 223 6.78 -17.64 63.65
C ARG A 223 7.94 -16.68 63.42
N ASN A 224 8.11 -16.18 62.19
CA ASN A 224 9.30 -15.41 61.81
C ASN A 224 9.06 -13.89 61.75
N TYR A 225 7.79 -13.46 61.68
CA TYR A 225 7.39 -12.07 61.49
C TYR A 225 6.35 -11.56 62.50
N GLN A 226 5.87 -12.37 63.47
CA GLN A 226 5.26 -11.77 64.67
C GLN A 226 6.37 -11.11 65.49
N SER A 227 6.63 -9.85 65.14
CA SER A 227 7.35 -8.90 65.97
C SER A 227 6.60 -8.70 67.27
N ASN A 228 7.31 -8.95 68.37
CA ASN A 228 7.08 -8.47 69.73
C ASN A 228 6.29 -7.15 69.81
N GLY A 229 5.00 -7.25 70.03
CA GLY A 229 4.16 -6.23 70.64
C GLY A 229 3.00 -7.00 71.25
N GLU A 230 2.79 -7.08 72.56
CA GLU A 230 3.12 -6.19 73.66
C GLU A 230 3.43 -7.06 74.89
N ASP A 231 4.32 -6.61 75.79
CA ASP A 231 4.24 -6.82 77.25
C ASP A 231 5.39 -6.02 77.90
N ASP A 232 5.14 -4.73 78.09
CA ASP A 232 5.53 -3.88 79.26
C ASP A 232 4.86 -2.49 79.14
#